data_AF-A0A955TRJ1-F1
#
_entry.id   AF-A0A955TRJ1-F1
#
_cell.length_a   1.000
_cell.length_b   1.000
_cell.length_c   1.000
_cell.angle_alpha   90.00
_cell.angle_beta   90.00
_cell.angle_gamma   90.00
#
_symmetry.space_group_name_H-M   'P 1'
#
loop_
_entity.id
_entity.type
_entity.pdbx_description
1 polymer ?
#
loop_
_entity_poly.entity_id
_entity_poly.type
_entity_poly.pdbx_seq_one_letter_code
_entity_poly.pdbx_strand_id
1 'polypeptide(L)'
;MGHRPEPGLFGRYGKCSSAPKDLLPSIITEWIQFQEQQSNDPEYRLRPPQPLLLHRKGKTLQVRLMPMGTARLLLFEESPSQPYWDTLEPYGITPKEREVVALLLAGKTNTEMSQSLGTGVGTVQKHLGHLFQKFGVENRTTLATTVRTLVIPPVTRGSHSR
;
A
#
# COMPACT_ATOMS: atom_id res chain seq x y z
N MET A 1 -10.52 -35.92 4.26
CA MET A 1 -10.73 -34.46 4.12
C MET A 1 -9.52 -33.90 3.39
N GLY A 2 -9.67 -33.55 2.11
CA GLY A 2 -8.55 -33.09 1.28
C GLY A 2 -8.22 -31.63 1.57
N HIS A 3 -7.03 -31.37 2.11
CA HIS A 3 -6.49 -30.02 2.28
C HIS A 3 -6.30 -29.42 0.88
N ARG A 4 -7.14 -28.48 0.47
CA ARG A 4 -6.94 -27.74 -0.78
C ARG A 4 -5.68 -26.89 -0.58
N PRO A 5 -4.64 -27.02 -1.43
CA PRO A 5 -3.43 -26.21 -1.29
C PRO A 5 -3.80 -24.73 -1.44
N GLU A 6 -3.30 -23.89 -0.53
CA GLU A 6 -3.38 -22.44 -0.63
C GLU A 6 -2.85 -22.04 -2.03
N PRO A 7 -3.59 -21.21 -2.80
CA PRO A 7 -3.08 -20.78 -4.09
C PRO A 7 -1.76 -20.04 -3.89
N GLY A 8 -0.73 -20.46 -4.62
CA GLY A 8 0.57 -19.79 -4.63
C GLY A 8 0.42 -18.30 -4.99
N LEU A 9 1.46 -17.50 -4.71
CA LEU A 9 1.44 -16.03 -4.86
C LEU A 9 0.78 -15.57 -6.18
N PHE A 10 1.06 -16.23 -7.30
CA PHE A 10 0.50 -15.87 -8.60
C PHE A 10 -1.01 -16.14 -8.74
N GLY A 11 -1.48 -17.28 -8.25
CA GLY A 11 -2.92 -17.61 -8.21
C GLY A 11 -3.72 -16.69 -7.29
N ARG A 12 -3.03 -15.92 -6.44
CA ARG A 12 -3.64 -14.88 -5.60
C ARG A 12 -3.84 -13.54 -6.33
N TYR A 13 -3.12 -13.24 -7.40
CA TYR A 13 -3.17 -11.92 -8.05
C TYR A 13 -3.66 -11.96 -9.50
N GLY A 14 -3.96 -13.13 -10.05
CA GLY A 14 -4.68 -13.26 -11.31
C GLY A 14 -4.84 -14.71 -11.77
N LYS A 15 -5.41 -14.90 -12.96
CA LYS A 15 -5.49 -16.23 -13.58
C LYS A 15 -4.14 -16.56 -14.22
N CYS A 16 -3.45 -17.57 -13.70
CA CYS A 16 -2.34 -18.21 -14.43
C CYS A 16 -2.91 -19.02 -15.59
N SER A 17 -2.29 -18.95 -16.76
CA SER A 17 -2.62 -19.87 -17.86
C SER A 17 -1.88 -21.19 -17.65
N SER A 18 -2.46 -22.31 -18.11
CA SER A 18 -1.99 -23.67 -17.82
C SER A 18 -0.75 -24.10 -18.61
N ALA A 19 -0.16 -23.23 -19.43
CA ALA A 19 1.06 -23.53 -20.16
C ALA A 19 2.32 -23.21 -19.33
N PRO A 20 3.41 -23.99 -19.43
CA PRO A 20 4.65 -23.75 -18.69
C PRO A 20 5.36 -22.42 -19.03
N LYS A 21 4.92 -21.74 -20.10
CA LYS A 21 5.38 -20.40 -20.52
C LYS A 21 4.52 -19.27 -19.94
N ASP A 22 3.38 -19.61 -19.31
CA ASP A 22 2.36 -18.67 -18.82
C ASP A 22 2.14 -18.80 -17.30
N LEU A 23 3.21 -19.06 -16.55
CA LEU A 23 3.17 -19.13 -15.09
C LEU A 23 2.82 -17.79 -14.43
N LEU A 24 2.92 -16.69 -15.18
CA LEU A 24 2.61 -15.34 -14.72
C LEU A 24 1.17 -14.95 -15.11
N PRO A 25 0.42 -14.30 -14.20
CA PRO A 25 -0.86 -13.67 -14.53
C PRO A 25 -0.75 -12.75 -15.74
N SER A 26 -1.77 -12.74 -16.61
CA SER A 26 -1.77 -11.95 -17.86
C SER A 26 -1.43 -10.48 -17.64
N ILE A 27 -1.91 -9.89 -16.54
CA ILE A 27 -1.61 -8.50 -16.15
C ILE A 27 -0.12 -8.22 -15.96
N ILE A 28 0.66 -9.19 -15.48
CA ILE A 28 2.11 -9.07 -15.31
C ILE A 28 2.79 -9.23 -16.68
N THR A 29 2.33 -10.18 -17.50
CA THR A 29 2.87 -10.42 -18.84
C THR A 29 2.66 -9.22 -19.77
N GLU A 30 1.46 -8.64 -19.78
CA GLU A 30 1.11 -7.44 -20.54
C GLU A 30 1.96 -6.24 -20.10
N TRP A 31 2.15 -6.06 -18.79
CA TRP A 31 2.99 -5.00 -18.26
C TRP A 31 4.47 -5.16 -18.64
N ILE A 32 5.02 -6.39 -18.62
CA ILE A 32 6.40 -6.66 -19.05
C ILE A 32 6.60 -6.24 -20.52
N GLN A 33 5.67 -6.64 -21.40
CA GLN A 33 5.73 -6.27 -22.83
C GLN A 33 5.66 -4.75 -23.03
N PHE A 34 4.79 -4.07 -22.27
CA PHE A 34 4.66 -2.61 -22.32
C PHE A 34 5.93 -1.87 -21.85
N GLN A 35 6.61 -2.38 -20.82
CA GLN A 35 7.89 -1.82 -20.35
C GLN A 35 9.00 -2.04 -21.38
N GLU A 36 9.04 -3.19 -22.05
CA GLU A 36 10.05 -3.50 -23.07
C GLU A 36 9.90 -2.64 -24.33
N GLN A 37 8.67 -2.39 -24.77
CA GLN A 37 8.41 -1.47 -25.88
C GLN A 37 8.88 -0.06 -25.56
N GLN A 38 8.66 0.43 -24.34
CA GLN A 38 9.11 1.76 -23.92
C GLN A 38 10.61 1.85 -23.65
N SER A 39 11.26 0.77 -23.21
CA SER A 39 12.71 0.77 -23.01
C SER A 39 13.49 0.90 -24.33
N ASN A 40 12.87 0.54 -25.46
CA ASN A 40 13.45 0.72 -26.80
C ASN A 40 13.30 2.15 -27.32
N ASP A 41 12.45 2.98 -26.70
CA ASP A 41 12.26 4.37 -27.05
C ASP A 41 13.38 5.25 -26.44
N PRO A 42 14.14 6.00 -27.26
CA PRO A 42 15.25 6.82 -26.79
C PRO A 42 14.84 7.97 -25.84
N GLU A 43 13.61 8.50 -25.89
CA GLU A 43 13.13 9.53 -24.96
C GLU A 43 12.78 8.96 -23.58
N TYR A 44 12.38 7.68 -23.53
CA TYR A 44 11.98 7.00 -22.29
C TYR A 44 13.12 6.28 -21.58
N ARG A 45 14.26 6.05 -22.26
CA ARG A 45 15.46 5.39 -21.69
C ARG A 45 16.01 6.10 -20.44
N LEU A 46 15.66 7.37 -20.23
CA LEU A 46 16.08 8.17 -19.07
C LEU A 46 15.17 8.02 -17.84
N ARG A 47 14.03 7.33 -17.95
CA ARG A 47 13.09 7.14 -16.84
C ARG A 47 13.21 5.72 -16.26
N PRO A 48 13.33 5.57 -14.93
CA PRO A 48 13.28 4.24 -14.33
C PRO A 48 11.92 3.59 -14.59
N PRO A 49 11.87 2.28 -14.90
CA PRO A 49 10.62 1.58 -15.19
C PRO A 49 9.68 1.67 -13.98
N GLN A 50 8.44 2.11 -14.23
CA GLN A 50 7.45 2.24 -13.17
C GLN A 50 7.00 0.85 -12.70
N PRO A 51 7.01 0.57 -11.39
CA PRO A 51 6.59 -0.71 -10.86
C PRO A 51 5.09 -0.93 -11.06
N LEU A 52 4.68 -2.16 -11.34
CA LEU A 52 3.27 -2.54 -11.37
C LEU A 52 2.76 -2.74 -9.94
N LEU A 53 1.67 -2.05 -9.57
CA LEU A 53 1.06 -2.15 -8.24
C LEU A 53 -0.28 -2.89 -8.33
N LEU A 54 -0.37 -4.06 -7.69
CA LEU A 54 -1.59 -4.86 -7.64
C LEU A 54 -2.17 -4.85 -6.22
N HIS A 55 -3.38 -4.32 -6.07
CA HIS A 55 -4.04 -4.17 -4.77
C HIS A 55 -4.98 -5.36 -4.50
N ARG A 56 -4.89 -5.98 -3.32
CA ARG A 56 -5.78 -7.06 -2.90
C ARG A 56 -5.89 -7.16 -1.37
N LYS A 57 -7.12 -7.09 -0.83
CA LYS A 57 -7.43 -7.33 0.60
C LYS A 57 -6.46 -6.60 1.56
N GLY A 58 -6.22 -5.30 1.35
CA GLY A 58 -5.31 -4.51 2.19
C GLY A 58 -3.81 -4.77 1.97
N LYS A 59 -3.44 -5.48 0.89
CA LYS A 59 -2.04 -5.69 0.48
C LYS A 59 -1.79 -5.17 -0.93
N THR A 60 -0.66 -4.52 -1.13
CA THR A 60 -0.15 -4.14 -2.46
C THR A 60 0.99 -5.06 -2.80
N LEU A 61 0.82 -5.84 -3.86
CA LEU A 61 1.92 -6.52 -4.51
C LEU A 61 2.56 -5.53 -5.49
N GLN A 62 3.78 -5.11 -5.17
CA GLN A 62 4.61 -4.34 -6.07
C GLN A 62 5.45 -5.30 -6.91
N VAL A 63 5.35 -5.19 -8.23
CA VAL A 63 6.15 -5.95 -9.19
C VAL A 63 7.13 -5.01 -9.87
N ARG A 64 8.42 -5.32 -9.79
CA ARG A 64 9.48 -4.55 -10.44
C ARG A 64 10.27 -5.44 -11.39
N LEU A 65 10.54 -4.92 -12.58
CA LEU A 65 11.36 -5.56 -13.59
C LEU A 65 12.76 -4.96 -13.52
N MET A 66 13.76 -5.80 -13.32
CA MET A 66 15.15 -5.39 -13.32
C MET A 66 15.89 -6.08 -14.48
N PRO A 67 16.49 -5.31 -15.41
CA PRO A 67 17.37 -5.89 -16.42
C PRO A 67 18.68 -6.37 -15.77
N MET A 68 19.12 -7.59 -16.07
CA MET A 68 20.35 -8.21 -15.58
C MET A 68 21.10 -8.85 -16.76
N GLY A 69 21.65 -7.99 -17.65
CA GLY A 69 22.25 -8.44 -18.90
C GLY A 69 21.20 -9.04 -19.84
N THR A 70 21.38 -10.30 -20.25
CA THR A 70 20.41 -11.05 -21.07
C THR A 70 19.28 -11.66 -20.24
N ALA A 71 19.43 -11.71 -18.92
CA ALA A 71 18.42 -12.19 -18.00
C ALA A 71 17.56 -11.03 -17.47
N ARG A 72 16.35 -11.36 -17.03
CA ARG A 72 15.40 -10.43 -16.42
C ARG A 72 14.98 -10.99 -15.07
N LEU A 73 14.99 -10.14 -14.05
CA LEU A 73 14.48 -10.48 -12.72
C LEU A 73 13.18 -9.74 -12.48
N LEU A 74 12.17 -10.48 -12.02
CA LEU A 74 10.94 -9.92 -11.48
C LEU A 74 11.03 -9.97 -9.96
N LEU A 75 11.07 -8.80 -9.34
CA LEU A 75 10.95 -8.65 -7.90
C LEU A 75 9.47 -8.49 -7.53
N PHE A 76 9.00 -9.33 -6.61
CA PHE A 76 7.66 -9.28 -6.06
C PHE A 76 7.76 -8.87 -4.59
N GLU A 77 7.29 -7.68 -4.27
CA GLU A 77 7.24 -7.19 -2.89
C GLU A 77 5.77 -7.07 -2.47
N GLU A 78 5.31 -7.98 -1.62
CA GLU A 78 4.00 -7.87 -0.99
C GLU A 78 4.14 -6.95 0.23
N SER A 79 3.67 -5.72 0.09
CA SER A 79 3.59 -4.75 1.18
C SER A 79 2.13 -4.57 1.60
N PRO A 80 1.84 -4.11 2.83
CA PRO A 80 0.52 -3.59 3.14
C PRO A 80 0.16 -2.49 2.12
N SER A 81 -0.99 -2.57 1.48
CA SER A 81 -1.39 -1.54 0.54
C SER A 81 -1.63 -0.24 1.29
N GLN A 82 -0.94 0.83 0.93
CA GLN A 82 -1.58 2.14 1.06
C GLN A 82 -2.73 2.14 0.02
N PRO A 83 -4.00 2.18 0.44
CA PRO A 83 -4.49 2.98 1.56
C PRO A 83 -5.18 2.18 2.68
N TYR A 84 -4.84 2.56 3.90
CA TYR A 84 -5.32 2.06 5.19
C TYR A 84 -6.77 2.46 5.56
N TRP A 85 -7.58 2.96 4.63
CA TRP A 85 -8.89 3.53 4.95
C TRP A 85 -10.00 2.49 5.05
N ASP A 86 -9.89 1.36 4.37
CA ASP A 86 -10.86 0.27 4.46
C ASP A 86 -10.85 -0.32 5.88
N THR A 87 -9.69 -0.44 6.52
CA THR A 87 -9.59 -0.86 7.94
C THR A 87 -10.26 0.14 8.90
N LEU A 88 -10.42 1.38 8.47
CA LEU A 88 -11.07 2.44 9.24
C LEU A 88 -12.53 2.67 8.82
N GLU A 89 -13.05 1.91 7.85
CA GLU A 89 -14.45 1.96 7.42
C GLU A 89 -15.44 1.78 8.59
N PRO A 90 -15.23 0.85 9.55
CA PRO A 90 -16.14 0.69 10.68
C PRO A 90 -16.27 1.94 11.56
N TYR A 91 -15.28 2.83 11.52
CA TYR A 91 -15.26 4.07 12.30
C TYR A 91 -15.95 5.24 11.58
N GLY A 92 -16.44 5.03 10.35
CA GLY A 92 -17.20 6.04 9.60
C GLY A 92 -16.43 7.33 9.33
N ILE A 93 -15.12 7.24 9.12
CA ILE A 93 -14.29 8.43 8.87
C ILE A 93 -14.52 9.00 7.45
N THR A 94 -14.68 10.31 7.40
CA THR A 94 -14.89 11.08 6.17
C THR A 94 -13.59 11.23 5.37
N PRO A 95 -13.66 11.53 4.06
CA PRO A 95 -12.47 11.81 3.25
C PRO A 95 -11.54 12.87 3.87
N LYS A 96 -12.11 13.94 4.45
CA LYS A 96 -11.29 14.99 5.07
C LYS A 96 -10.61 14.55 6.37
N GLU A 97 -11.30 13.73 7.16
CA GLU A 97 -10.72 13.14 8.38
C GLU A 97 -9.61 12.14 8.05
N ARG A 98 -9.67 11.44 6.90
CA ARG A 98 -8.58 10.59 6.41
C ARG A 98 -7.31 11.39 6.16
N GLU A 99 -7.42 12.55 5.50
CA GLU A 99 -6.27 13.44 5.29
C GLU A 99 -5.64 13.88 6.63
N VAL A 100 -6.48 14.22 7.62
CA VAL A 100 -6.01 14.57 8.98
C VAL A 100 -5.31 13.39 9.66
N VAL A 101 -5.86 12.18 9.55
CA VAL A 101 -5.26 10.96 10.11
C VAL A 101 -3.92 10.64 9.44
N ALA A 102 -3.78 10.82 8.13
CA ALA A 102 -2.51 10.60 7.43
C ALA A 102 -1.41 11.52 7.97
N LEU A 103 -1.72 12.80 8.15
CA LEU A 103 -0.79 13.78 8.70
C LEU A 103 -0.49 13.52 10.18
N LEU A 104 -1.47 13.00 10.94
CA LEU A 104 -1.30 12.59 12.33
C LEU A 104 -0.27 11.47 12.44
N LEU A 105 -0.39 10.43 11.61
CA LEU A 105 0.54 9.31 11.58
C LEU A 105 1.94 9.71 11.10
N ALA A 106 2.04 10.77 10.31
CA ALA A 106 3.30 11.39 9.90
C ALA A 106 3.91 12.31 10.99
N GLY A 107 3.27 12.45 12.15
CA GLY A 107 3.79 13.22 13.28
C GLY A 107 3.59 14.73 13.17
N LYS A 108 2.77 15.23 12.23
CA LYS A 108 2.61 16.67 11.96
C LYS A 108 1.85 17.40 13.06
N THR A 109 2.32 18.56 13.50
CA THR A 109 1.61 19.43 14.44
C THR A 109 0.31 19.99 13.83
N ASN A 110 -0.62 20.49 14.65
CA ASN A 110 -1.88 21.04 14.13
C ASN A 110 -1.66 22.22 13.17
N THR A 111 -0.59 22.99 13.38
CA THR A 111 -0.18 24.08 12.49
C THR A 111 0.34 23.56 11.15
N GLU A 112 1.20 22.54 11.16
CA GLU A 112 1.68 21.91 9.91
C GLU A 112 0.53 21.22 9.16
N MET A 113 -0.40 20.59 9.89
CA MET A 113 -1.60 20.01 9.31
C MET A 113 -2.47 21.07 8.64
N SER A 114 -2.70 22.19 9.32
CA SER A 114 -3.55 23.26 8.80
C SER A 114 -2.95 23.86 7.53
N GLN A 115 -1.62 24.05 7.51
CA GLN A 115 -0.87 24.46 6.33
C GLN A 115 -0.99 23.44 5.19
N SER A 116 -0.79 22.15 5.47
CA SER A 116 -0.86 21.08 4.46
C SER A 116 -2.25 20.92 3.86
N LEU A 117 -3.30 21.17 4.65
CA LEU A 117 -4.70 21.01 4.25
C LEU A 117 -5.32 22.28 3.67
N GLY A 118 -4.62 23.43 3.73
CA GLY A 118 -5.19 24.74 3.38
C GLY A 118 -6.36 25.15 4.28
N THR A 119 -6.35 24.75 5.55
CA THR A 119 -7.42 25.02 6.53
C THR A 119 -6.89 25.76 7.75
N GLY A 120 -7.80 26.24 8.63
CA GLY A 120 -7.41 26.84 9.91
C GLY A 120 -7.04 25.79 10.96
N VAL A 121 -6.17 26.16 11.92
CA VAL A 121 -5.79 25.29 13.06
C VAL A 121 -7.01 24.84 13.86
N GLY A 122 -7.99 25.73 14.07
CA GLY A 122 -9.26 25.40 14.73
C GLY A 122 -10.08 24.35 13.96
N THR A 123 -10.03 24.37 12.63
CA THR A 123 -10.67 23.35 11.79
C THR A 123 -10.01 21.98 11.97
N VAL A 124 -8.68 21.94 12.02
CA VAL A 124 -7.93 20.71 12.32
C VAL A 124 -8.28 20.19 13.72
N GLN A 125 -8.34 21.05 14.73
CA GLN A 125 -8.76 20.68 16.08
C GLN A 125 -10.18 20.08 16.10
N LYS A 126 -11.12 20.66 15.33
CA LYS A 126 -12.47 20.13 15.20
C LYS A 126 -12.47 18.73 14.57
N HIS A 127 -11.71 18.53 13.49
CA HIS A 127 -11.56 17.21 12.87
C HIS A 127 -10.94 16.18 13.83
N LEU A 128 -9.91 16.56 14.59
CA LEU A 128 -9.32 15.69 15.62
C LEU A 128 -10.32 15.37 16.74
N GLY A 129 -11.13 16.34 17.17
CA GLY A 129 -12.19 16.11 18.15
C GLY A 129 -13.23 15.11 17.65
N HIS A 130 -13.66 15.21 16.39
CA HIS A 130 -14.56 14.22 15.80
C HIS A 130 -13.91 12.83 15.70
N LEU A 131 -12.62 12.76 15.38
CA LEU A 131 -11.87 11.52 15.36
C LEU A 131 -11.76 10.90 16.76
N PHE A 132 -11.51 11.68 17.80
CA PHE A 132 -11.52 11.21 19.19
C PHE A 132 -12.83 10.52 19.56
N GLN A 133 -13.96 11.14 19.19
CA GLN A 133 -15.29 10.57 19.41
C GLN A 133 -15.50 9.27 18.62
N LYS A 134 -15.11 9.25 17.33
CA LYS A 134 -15.26 8.07 16.46
C LYS A 134 -14.45 6.87 16.93
N PHE A 135 -13.23 7.12 17.41
CA PHE A 135 -12.32 6.07 17.87
C PHE A 135 -12.45 5.74 19.36
N GLY A 136 -13.26 6.49 20.12
CA GLY A 136 -13.43 6.29 21.56
C GLY A 136 -12.15 6.56 22.36
N VAL A 137 -11.35 7.53 21.92
CA VAL A 137 -10.05 7.88 22.54
C VAL A 137 -10.05 9.33 22.99
N GLU A 138 -9.28 9.65 24.03
CA GLU A 138 -9.32 10.97 24.67
C GLU A 138 -8.27 11.95 24.16
N ASN A 139 -7.19 11.45 23.55
CA ASN A 139 -6.06 12.29 23.17
C ASN A 139 -5.38 11.84 21.88
N ARG A 140 -4.60 12.77 21.33
CA ARG A 140 -3.86 12.65 20.08
C ARG A 140 -2.92 11.45 20.06
N THR A 141 -2.22 11.19 21.17
CA THR A 141 -1.24 10.11 21.27
C THR A 141 -1.94 8.76 21.22
N THR A 142 -3.01 8.59 22.00
CA THR A 142 -3.84 7.39 21.97
C THR A 142 -4.46 7.20 20.59
N LEU A 143 -5.02 8.25 19.97
CA LEU A 143 -5.54 8.17 18.60
C LEU A 143 -4.46 7.70 17.62
N ALA A 144 -3.27 8.31 17.65
CA ALA A 144 -2.17 7.96 16.76
C ALA A 144 -1.74 6.50 16.96
N THR A 145 -1.63 6.02 18.20
CA THR A 145 -1.27 4.64 18.52
C THR A 145 -2.35 3.65 18.09
N THR A 146 -3.62 3.93 18.40
CA THR A 146 -4.77 3.09 18.02
C THR A 146 -4.84 2.97 16.50
N VAL A 147 -4.85 4.10 15.80
CA VAL A 147 -4.86 4.11 14.34
C VAL A 147 -3.63 3.37 13.84
N ARG A 148 -2.42 3.66 14.32
CA ARG A 148 -1.20 2.99 13.85
C ARG A 148 -1.24 1.48 14.05
N THR A 149 -1.88 0.97 15.10
CA THR A 149 -2.03 -0.48 15.35
C THR A 149 -3.03 -1.11 14.39
N LEU A 150 -4.13 -0.42 14.08
CA LEU A 150 -5.14 -0.87 13.12
C LEU A 150 -4.61 -0.84 11.68
N VAL A 151 -3.84 0.19 11.40
CA VAL A 151 -3.29 0.53 10.09
C VAL A 151 -2.05 -0.32 9.87
N ILE A 152 -0.96 -0.09 10.61
CA ILE A 152 0.33 -0.76 10.44
C ILE A 152 0.42 -1.97 11.40
N PRO A 153 0.23 -3.22 10.95
CA PRO A 153 0.49 -4.36 11.82
C PRO A 153 1.95 -4.32 12.30
N PRO A 154 2.24 -4.67 13.56
CA PRO A 154 3.61 -4.67 14.05
C PRO A 154 4.45 -5.53 13.12
N VAL A 155 5.54 -4.95 12.60
CA VAL A 155 6.57 -5.71 11.90
C VAL A 155 7.10 -6.72 12.92
N THR A 156 6.62 -7.96 12.84
CA THR A 156 7.26 -9.08 13.51
C THR A 156 8.62 -9.24 12.84
N ARG A 157 9.64 -8.55 13.35
CA ARG A 157 11.02 -8.87 13.04
C ARG A 157 11.18 -10.33 13.46
N GLY A 158 11.38 -11.19 12.46
CA GLY A 158 11.57 -12.62 12.67
C GLY A 158 12.59 -12.83 13.78
N SER A 159 12.14 -13.53 14.81
CA SER A 159 12.98 -14.17 15.81
C SER A 159 14.14 -14.84 15.10
N HIS A 160 15.33 -14.25 15.17
CA HIS A 160 16.57 -14.99 14.99
C HIS A 160 16.71 -15.81 16.27
N SER A 161 16.07 -16.99 16.27
CA SER A 161 16.35 -17.99 17.29
C SER A 161 17.78 -18.47 17.10
N ARG A 162 18.48 -18.51 18.23
CA ARG A 162 19.87 -18.94 18.44
C ARG A 162 20.19 -20.30 17.82
#